data_AF-A0A5C9BDK9-F1
#
_entry.id   AF-A0A5C9BDK9-F1
#
_cell.length_a   1.000
_cell.length_b   1.000
_cell.length_c   1.000
_cell.angle_alpha   90.00
_cell.angle_beta   90.00
_cell.angle_gamma   90.00
#
_symmetry.space_group_name_H-M   'P 1'
#
loop_
_entity.id
_entity.type
_entity.pdbx_description
1 polymer ?
#
loop_
_entity_poly.entity_id
_entity_poly.type
_entity_poly.pdbx_seq_one_letter_code
_entity_poly.pdbx_strand_id
1 'polypeptide(L)'
;MWHSTVAPDDIVVVDRNCHKSILHAIMMTGAIPVFLMPTRNHFGIIGPIPLEEFKPENIRKKIKANPFARNKKAKPRVLTLTQSTYDGILYNVETIKAMLDGEIDTLHFDEAWLPHAAFHDFYRDMHAIGQGRKPCRESMVFSTQSTHKLLAGLSQASQILVQDSEANKLDRDCFNEAYMMHTSTSPQYAIIASCDVAAAMMEPPGGTALVEESISEALDFRRAMRKVDEEWGADWWFKVWGPDFLAEEGMAAREDWMLGADDRWHGFGNLAPGFNMLDPIKATIITPGLGLEGDFAESGIPAAIVTKYLAENGVVVEKTGLYSFFIMFTIGITKGRW
;
A
#
# COMPACT_ATOMS: atom_id res chain seq x y z
N MET A 1 -7.58 -15.15 -8.42
CA MET A 1 -6.10 -15.24 -8.35
C MET A 1 -5.63 -16.35 -7.41
N TRP A 2 -5.87 -16.31 -6.09
CA TRP A 2 -5.38 -17.39 -5.20
C TRP A 2 -5.91 -18.77 -5.62
N HIS A 3 -7.22 -18.91 -5.83
CA HIS A 3 -7.81 -20.17 -6.30
C HIS A 3 -7.37 -20.60 -7.72
N SER A 4 -6.79 -19.71 -8.53
CA SER A 4 -6.25 -20.07 -9.86
C SER A 4 -4.77 -20.42 -9.83
N THR A 5 -4.06 -20.22 -8.70
CA THR A 5 -2.60 -20.33 -8.61
C THR A 5 -2.09 -21.16 -7.44
N VAL A 6 -2.94 -21.42 -6.45
CA VAL A 6 -2.58 -22.07 -5.18
C VAL A 6 -3.44 -23.31 -4.98
N ALA A 7 -2.79 -24.45 -4.80
CA ALA A 7 -3.40 -25.72 -4.43
C ALA A 7 -3.27 -25.97 -2.91
N PRO A 8 -4.03 -26.94 -2.35
CA PRO A 8 -3.84 -27.38 -0.97
C PRO A 8 -2.40 -27.82 -0.69
N ASP A 9 -1.93 -27.56 0.53
CA ASP A 9 -0.55 -27.82 1.00
C ASP A 9 0.57 -27.02 0.29
N ASP A 10 0.24 -26.14 -0.67
CA ASP A 10 1.23 -25.24 -1.27
C ASP A 10 1.76 -24.25 -0.25
N ILE A 11 3.06 -23.93 -0.36
CA ILE A 11 3.69 -22.90 0.44
C ILE A 11 3.44 -21.54 -0.21
N VAL A 12 2.96 -20.58 0.59
CA VAL A 12 2.71 -19.19 0.17
C VAL A 12 3.46 -18.23 1.08
N VAL A 13 4.10 -17.22 0.51
CA VAL A 13 4.79 -16.14 1.24
C VAL A 13 3.84 -14.96 1.34
N VAL A 14 3.60 -14.46 2.55
CA VAL A 14 2.51 -13.49 2.78
C VAL A 14 2.96 -12.40 3.72
N ASP A 15 2.70 -11.15 3.36
CA ASP A 15 2.82 -10.01 4.26
C ASP A 15 1.95 -10.21 5.52
N ARG A 16 2.53 -10.06 6.72
CA ARG A 16 1.76 -10.19 7.95
C ARG A 16 0.72 -9.07 8.15
N ASN A 17 0.86 -7.94 7.46
CA ASN A 17 -0.14 -6.86 7.40
C ASN A 17 -1.25 -7.11 6.37
N CYS A 18 -1.27 -8.27 5.70
CA CYS A 18 -2.27 -8.55 4.67
C CYS A 18 -3.70 -8.35 5.18
N HIS A 19 -4.58 -7.89 4.28
CA HIS A 19 -5.99 -7.74 4.61
C HIS A 19 -6.63 -9.11 4.93
N LYS A 20 -7.71 -9.12 5.73
CA LYS A 20 -8.42 -10.35 6.12
C LYS A 20 -8.83 -11.23 4.93
N SER A 21 -9.04 -10.66 3.75
CA SER A 21 -9.33 -11.42 2.52
C SER A 21 -8.21 -12.38 2.14
N ILE A 22 -6.95 -12.03 2.36
CA ILE A 22 -5.81 -12.91 2.09
C ILE A 22 -5.75 -14.05 3.12
N LEU A 23 -6.05 -13.76 4.38
CA LEU A 23 -6.21 -14.81 5.41
C LEU A 23 -7.34 -15.77 5.07
N HIS A 24 -8.48 -15.25 4.60
CA HIS A 24 -9.59 -16.08 4.13
C HIS A 24 -9.17 -16.91 2.90
N ALA A 25 -8.40 -16.34 1.97
CA ALA A 25 -7.88 -17.09 0.83
C ALA A 25 -6.99 -18.26 1.27
N ILE A 26 -6.08 -18.05 2.24
CA ILE A 26 -5.27 -19.12 2.84
C ILE A 26 -6.18 -20.22 3.41
N MET A 27 -7.22 -19.85 4.15
CA MET A 27 -8.16 -20.80 4.74
C MET A 27 -8.92 -21.61 3.68
N MET A 28 -9.36 -20.96 2.60
CA MET A 28 -10.14 -21.60 1.54
C MET A 28 -9.28 -22.49 0.63
N THR A 29 -8.03 -22.12 0.37
CA THR A 29 -7.12 -22.93 -0.46
C THR A 29 -6.43 -24.05 0.32
N GLY A 30 -6.36 -23.96 1.64
CA GLY A 30 -5.59 -24.90 2.47
C GLY A 30 -4.08 -24.75 2.30
N ALA A 31 -3.63 -23.55 1.92
CA ALA A 31 -2.22 -23.24 1.76
C ALA A 31 -1.48 -23.14 3.12
N ILE A 32 -0.16 -23.30 3.08
CA ILE A 32 0.71 -23.20 4.25
C ILE A 32 1.44 -21.86 4.21
N PRO A 33 1.04 -20.87 5.05
CA PRO A 33 1.62 -19.54 4.99
C PRO A 33 2.99 -19.45 5.65
N VAL A 34 3.88 -18.70 5.03
CA VAL A 34 5.14 -18.19 5.58
C VAL A 34 5.05 -16.68 5.62
N PHE A 35 5.01 -16.11 6.83
CA PHE A 35 4.80 -14.69 7.00
C PHE A 35 6.09 -13.88 6.92
N LEU A 36 6.04 -12.79 6.16
CA LEU A 36 7.02 -11.71 6.20
C LEU A 36 6.63 -10.73 7.30
N MET A 37 7.55 -10.47 8.24
CA MET A 37 7.25 -9.69 9.43
C MET A 37 7.55 -8.20 9.19
N PRO A 38 6.54 -7.32 9.26
CA PRO A 38 6.72 -5.88 9.14
C PRO A 38 7.26 -5.27 10.42
N THR A 39 7.78 -4.06 10.28
CA THR A 39 8.07 -3.16 11.42
C THR A 39 6.81 -2.39 11.84
N ARG A 40 6.86 -1.80 13.04
CA ARG A 40 5.92 -0.79 13.53
C ARG A 40 6.69 0.23 14.35
N ASN A 41 6.26 1.49 14.29
CA ASN A 41 6.80 2.52 15.16
C ASN A 41 5.91 2.68 16.42
N HIS A 42 6.36 3.50 17.36
CA HIS A 42 5.66 3.70 18.63
C HIS A 42 4.29 4.39 18.47
N PHE A 43 4.06 5.13 17.39
CA PHE A 43 2.75 5.68 17.04
C PHE A 43 1.72 4.62 16.59
N GLY A 44 2.14 3.36 16.45
CA GLY A 44 1.30 2.28 15.95
C GLY A 44 1.10 2.31 14.43
N ILE A 45 1.92 3.08 13.71
CA ILE A 45 1.92 3.14 12.26
C ILE A 45 2.46 1.81 11.71
N ILE A 46 1.78 1.29 10.70
CA ILE A 46 2.16 0.07 10.01
C ILE A 46 3.37 0.37 9.12
N GLY A 47 4.54 -0.12 9.54
CA GLY A 47 5.81 0.09 8.86
C GLY A 47 6.09 -0.91 7.73
N PRO A 48 7.21 -0.73 7.03
CA PRO A 48 7.64 -1.63 5.98
C PRO A 48 8.09 -2.99 6.53
N ILE A 49 7.95 -4.01 5.70
CA ILE A 49 8.74 -5.24 5.80
C ILE A 49 10.20 -4.91 5.44
N PRO A 50 11.19 -5.21 6.30
CA PRO A 50 12.60 -5.00 5.99
C PRO A 50 13.03 -5.76 4.72
N LEU A 51 13.91 -5.16 3.91
CA LEU A 51 14.40 -5.78 2.67
C LEU A 51 14.99 -7.19 2.89
N GLU A 52 15.64 -7.41 4.05
CA GLU A 52 16.18 -8.70 4.46
C GLU A 52 15.15 -9.83 4.46
N GLU A 53 13.88 -9.55 4.79
CA GLU A 53 12.81 -10.56 4.80
C GLU A 53 12.50 -11.11 3.41
N PHE A 54 12.76 -10.34 2.35
CA PHE A 54 12.55 -10.74 0.96
C PHE A 54 13.71 -11.57 0.39
N LYS A 55 14.83 -11.71 1.10
CA LYS A 55 15.97 -12.49 0.60
C LYS A 55 15.61 -13.98 0.51
N PRO A 56 15.87 -14.67 -0.63
CA PRO A 56 15.51 -16.08 -0.82
C PRO A 56 16.01 -17.00 0.30
N GLU A 57 17.20 -16.77 0.85
CA GLU A 57 17.77 -17.51 1.98
C GLU A 57 16.94 -17.36 3.26
N ASN A 58 16.42 -16.17 3.54
CA ASN A 58 15.59 -15.91 4.72
C ASN A 58 14.20 -16.52 4.57
N ILE A 59 13.61 -16.44 3.37
CA ILE A 59 12.37 -17.14 3.02
C ILE A 59 12.56 -18.67 3.20
N ARG A 60 13.62 -19.25 2.64
CA ARG A 60 13.94 -20.68 2.80
C ARG A 60 14.16 -21.08 4.26
N LYS A 61 14.77 -20.21 5.08
CA LYS A 61 14.94 -20.44 6.52
C LYS A 61 13.58 -20.50 7.22
N LYS A 62 12.65 -19.59 6.91
CA LYS A 62 11.29 -19.60 7.46
C LYS A 62 10.49 -20.83 7.02
N ILE A 63 10.62 -21.23 5.75
CA ILE A 63 10.01 -22.48 5.24
C ILE A 63 10.50 -23.69 6.05
N LYS A 64 11.82 -23.82 6.24
CA LYS A 64 12.43 -24.91 7.03
C LYS A 64 11.90 -24.95 8.47
N ALA A 65 11.72 -23.79 9.08
CA ALA A 65 11.23 -23.65 10.46
C ALA A 65 9.71 -23.84 10.61
N ASN A 66 8.92 -23.67 9.55
CA ASN A 66 7.46 -23.76 9.62
C ASN A 66 7.02 -25.21 9.87
N PRO A 67 6.40 -25.58 11.02
CA PRO A 67 6.09 -26.96 11.36
C PRO A 67 5.09 -27.63 10.40
N PHE A 68 4.25 -26.86 9.72
CA PHE A 68 3.21 -27.38 8.82
C PHE A 68 3.75 -27.70 7.43
N ALA A 69 4.85 -27.08 7.00
CA ALA A 69 5.44 -27.33 5.68
C ALA A 69 5.97 -28.76 5.57
N ARG A 70 5.26 -29.64 4.86
CA ARG A 70 5.69 -31.05 4.68
C ARG A 70 6.93 -31.15 3.80
N ASN A 71 6.95 -30.43 2.68
CA ASN A 71 8.11 -30.33 1.80
C ASN A 71 8.87 -29.01 2.05
N LYS A 72 9.91 -29.06 2.88
CA LYS A 72 10.75 -27.88 3.22
C LYS A 72 11.58 -27.33 2.05
N LYS A 73 11.59 -28.02 0.90
CA LYS A 73 12.30 -27.61 -0.32
C LYS A 73 11.32 -27.17 -1.41
N ALA A 74 10.01 -27.17 -1.14
CA ALA A 74 9.03 -26.71 -2.11
C ALA A 74 9.25 -25.22 -2.41
N LYS A 75 9.22 -24.89 -3.69
CA LYS A 75 9.23 -23.52 -4.17
C LYS A 75 7.88 -22.87 -3.83
N PRO A 76 7.85 -21.68 -3.21
CA PRO A 76 6.57 -21.02 -2.90
C PRO A 76 5.77 -20.73 -4.18
N ARG A 77 4.43 -20.82 -4.11
CA ARG A 77 3.55 -20.49 -5.25
C ARG A 77 3.36 -19.01 -5.42
N VAL A 78 3.00 -18.33 -4.34
CA VAL A 78 2.62 -16.92 -4.37
C VAL A 78 3.37 -16.17 -3.29
N LEU A 79 3.92 -15.01 -3.65
CA LEU A 79 4.15 -13.91 -2.72
C LEU A 79 2.92 -13.01 -2.76
N THR A 80 2.29 -12.70 -1.63
CA THR A 80 1.30 -11.62 -1.53
C THR A 80 1.81 -10.50 -0.65
N LEU A 81 1.95 -9.30 -1.21
CA LEU A 81 2.40 -8.10 -0.53
C LEU A 81 1.36 -6.99 -0.65
N THR A 82 1.02 -6.32 0.45
CA THR A 82 0.13 -5.15 0.43
C THR A 82 0.90 -3.90 -0.04
N GLN A 83 0.47 -3.31 -1.16
CA GLN A 83 1.19 -2.25 -1.86
C GLN A 83 0.28 -1.06 -2.24
N SER A 84 0.27 0.07 -1.56
CA SER A 84 0.96 0.43 -0.34
C SER A 84 0.32 -0.19 0.90
N THR A 85 0.99 -0.07 2.05
CA THR A 85 0.32 -0.23 3.36
C THR A 85 -0.80 0.81 3.53
N TYR A 86 -1.68 0.61 4.52
CA TYR A 86 -2.78 1.53 4.77
C TYR A 86 -2.30 2.93 5.19
N ASP A 87 -1.21 3.00 5.97
CA ASP A 87 -0.60 4.25 6.41
C ASP A 87 0.33 4.89 5.35
N GLY A 88 0.38 4.31 4.14
CA GLY A 88 1.05 4.91 2.98
C GLY A 88 2.51 4.56 2.79
N ILE A 89 2.99 3.44 3.32
CA ILE A 89 4.32 2.93 2.98
C ILE A 89 4.25 2.14 1.68
N LEU A 90 4.93 2.63 0.64
CA LEU A 90 5.12 1.94 -0.62
C LEU A 90 6.43 1.13 -0.61
N TYR A 91 6.46 0.08 -1.42
CA TYR A 91 7.65 -0.72 -1.70
C TYR A 91 8.14 -0.51 -3.13
N ASN A 92 9.45 -0.55 -3.33
CA ASN A 92 10.03 -0.62 -4.66
C ASN A 92 9.77 -2.01 -5.26
N VAL A 93 8.81 -2.09 -6.16
CA VAL A 93 8.37 -3.37 -6.74
C VAL A 93 9.44 -3.97 -7.65
N GLU A 94 10.27 -3.15 -8.29
CA GLU A 94 11.32 -3.61 -9.20
C GLU A 94 12.45 -4.29 -8.42
N THR A 95 12.75 -3.80 -7.22
CA THR A 95 13.67 -4.47 -6.29
C THR A 95 13.12 -5.83 -5.87
N ILE A 96 11.82 -5.92 -5.54
CA ILE A 96 11.19 -7.19 -5.16
C ILE A 96 11.18 -8.19 -6.32
N LYS A 97 10.81 -7.74 -7.52
CA LYS A 97 10.85 -8.57 -8.74
C LYS A 97 12.27 -9.09 -8.98
N ALA A 98 13.28 -8.22 -8.94
CA ALA A 98 14.66 -8.61 -9.16
C ALA A 98 15.17 -9.66 -8.14
N MET A 99 14.68 -9.63 -6.90
CA MET A 99 15.06 -10.58 -5.86
C MET A 99 14.33 -11.92 -5.94
N LEU A 100 13.09 -11.93 -6.46
CA LEU A 100 12.18 -13.07 -6.31
C LEU A 100 11.68 -13.69 -7.62
N ASP A 101 11.99 -13.07 -8.76
CA ASP A 101 11.76 -13.68 -10.08
C ASP A 101 12.48 -15.03 -10.17
N GLY A 102 11.75 -16.07 -10.58
CA GLY A 102 12.25 -17.44 -10.62
C GLY A 102 12.37 -18.14 -9.26
N GLU A 103 12.32 -17.42 -8.14
CA GLU A 103 12.30 -17.99 -6.77
C GLU A 103 10.88 -18.25 -6.27
N ILE A 104 9.90 -17.48 -6.74
CA ILE A 104 8.47 -17.64 -6.43
C ILE A 104 7.68 -17.55 -7.73
N ASP A 105 6.77 -18.50 -8.00
CA ASP A 105 6.12 -18.58 -9.32
C ASP A 105 5.21 -17.39 -9.65
N THR A 106 4.58 -16.80 -8.64
CA THR A 106 3.67 -15.68 -8.80
C THR A 106 3.94 -14.58 -7.77
N LEU A 107 4.12 -13.36 -8.24
CA LEU A 107 4.24 -12.16 -7.42
C LEU A 107 2.91 -11.40 -7.46
N HIS A 108 2.20 -11.40 -6.34
CA HIS A 108 0.95 -10.71 -6.16
C HIS A 108 1.12 -9.46 -5.30
N PHE A 109 0.86 -8.32 -5.91
CA PHE A 109 0.79 -7.03 -5.24
C PHE A 109 -0.67 -6.66 -5.01
N ASP A 110 -1.09 -6.63 -3.75
CA ASP A 110 -2.41 -6.14 -3.36
C ASP A 110 -2.37 -4.61 -3.36
N GLU A 111 -2.72 -4.03 -4.53
CA GLU A 111 -2.75 -2.60 -4.80
C GLU A 111 -4.08 -1.93 -4.49
N ALA A 112 -4.76 -2.39 -3.44
CA ALA A 112 -6.04 -1.83 -3.01
C ALA A 112 -5.99 -0.31 -2.76
N TRP A 113 -4.87 0.20 -2.25
CA TRP A 113 -4.66 1.63 -1.93
C TRP A 113 -3.69 2.32 -2.90
N LEU A 114 -3.48 1.75 -4.09
CA LEU A 114 -2.53 2.29 -5.06
C LEU A 114 -2.94 2.14 -6.55
N PRO A 115 -4.23 2.18 -6.93
CA PRO A 115 -4.61 2.05 -8.35
C PRO A 115 -4.17 3.25 -9.20
N HIS A 116 -3.91 4.41 -8.60
CA HIS A 116 -3.54 5.65 -9.29
C HIS A 116 -2.05 5.76 -9.65
N ALA A 117 -1.18 4.95 -9.03
CA ALA A 117 0.27 5.10 -9.14
C ALA A 117 0.82 4.92 -10.56
N ALA A 118 0.18 4.08 -11.38
CA ALA A 118 0.62 3.83 -12.75
C ALA A 118 0.49 5.06 -13.67
N PHE A 119 -0.21 6.11 -13.24
CA PHE A 119 -0.55 7.28 -14.06
C PHE A 119 0.30 8.52 -13.75
N HIS A 120 1.31 8.42 -12.88
CA HIS A 120 2.15 9.56 -12.51
C HIS A 120 3.58 9.15 -12.12
N ASP A 121 4.58 9.86 -12.66
CA ASP A 121 6.01 9.52 -12.51
C ASP A 121 6.53 9.60 -11.07
N PHE A 122 5.82 10.33 -10.19
CA PHE A 122 6.11 10.37 -8.75
C PHE A 122 6.13 8.96 -8.14
N TYR A 123 5.32 8.03 -8.64
CA TYR A 123 5.27 6.65 -8.15
C TYR A 123 6.15 5.69 -8.95
N ARG A 124 7.14 6.18 -9.71
CA ARG A 124 8.05 5.34 -10.48
C ARG A 124 8.67 4.24 -9.59
N ASP A 125 8.58 3.00 -10.08
CA ASP A 125 9.03 1.75 -9.44
C ASP A 125 8.22 1.33 -8.21
N MET A 126 7.11 2.03 -7.90
CA MET A 126 6.25 1.75 -6.75
C MET A 126 4.92 1.09 -7.14
N HIS A 127 4.74 0.66 -8.39
CA HIS A 127 3.54 -0.03 -8.85
C HIS A 127 3.92 -1.24 -9.70
N ALA A 128 3.23 -2.36 -9.49
CA ALA A 128 3.59 -3.67 -10.01
C ALA A 128 3.51 -3.77 -11.53
N ILE A 129 2.48 -3.18 -12.12
CA ILE A 129 2.20 -3.22 -13.56
C ILE A 129 2.01 -1.80 -14.06
N GLY A 130 2.60 -1.47 -15.20
CA GLY A 130 2.40 -0.18 -15.87
C GLY A 130 3.18 -0.08 -17.18
N GLN A 131 2.95 1.00 -17.91
CA GLN A 131 3.52 1.20 -19.24
C GLN A 131 5.06 1.26 -19.19
N GLY A 132 5.72 0.62 -20.16
CA GLY A 132 7.18 0.62 -20.28
C GLY A 132 7.94 -0.23 -19.25
N ARG A 133 7.24 -0.94 -18.35
CA ARG A 133 7.85 -1.86 -17.39
C ARG A 133 8.20 -3.18 -18.06
N LYS A 134 9.42 -3.66 -17.80
CA LYS A 134 9.83 -4.98 -18.26
C LYS A 134 9.08 -6.05 -17.46
N PRO A 135 8.53 -7.08 -18.12
CA PRO A 135 8.01 -8.24 -17.40
C PRO A 135 9.14 -8.98 -16.69
N CYS A 136 8.77 -9.77 -15.67
CA CYS A 136 9.66 -10.77 -15.09
C CYS A 136 10.03 -11.84 -16.13
N ARG A 137 11.15 -12.53 -15.93
CA ARG A 137 11.59 -13.61 -16.83
C ARG A 137 10.77 -14.87 -16.61
N GLU A 138 10.53 -15.25 -15.36
CA GLU A 138 9.85 -16.51 -15.02
C GLU A 138 8.52 -16.27 -14.31
N SER A 139 8.51 -15.40 -13.29
CA SER A 139 7.38 -15.24 -12.39
C SER A 139 6.24 -14.42 -12.99
N MET A 140 5.01 -14.92 -12.87
CA MET A 140 3.81 -14.15 -13.23
C MET A 140 3.60 -12.99 -12.25
N VAL A 141 3.16 -11.83 -12.73
CA VAL A 141 2.86 -10.68 -11.86
C VAL A 141 1.37 -10.39 -11.86
N PHE A 142 0.78 -10.29 -10.67
CA PHE A 142 -0.60 -9.85 -10.47
C PHE A 142 -0.63 -8.56 -9.66
N SER A 143 -1.53 -7.66 -10.04
CA SER A 143 -1.96 -6.54 -9.20
C SER A 143 -3.46 -6.61 -8.98
N THR A 144 -3.92 -6.59 -7.73
CA THR A 144 -5.35 -6.46 -7.41
C THR A 144 -5.65 -5.07 -6.88
N GLN A 145 -6.52 -4.35 -7.54
CA GLN A 145 -6.80 -2.94 -7.27
C GLN A 145 -8.23 -2.77 -6.80
N SER A 146 -8.41 -2.02 -5.70
CA SER A 146 -9.74 -1.62 -5.22
C SER A 146 -10.08 -0.26 -5.82
N THR A 147 -10.57 -0.28 -7.06
CA THR A 147 -10.94 0.92 -7.83
C THR A 147 -11.83 1.87 -7.01
N HIS A 148 -12.76 1.33 -6.22
CA HIS A 148 -13.68 2.12 -5.37
C HIS A 148 -13.04 2.89 -4.21
N LYS A 149 -11.74 2.70 -3.93
CA LYS A 149 -11.05 3.40 -2.83
C LYS A 149 -10.39 4.70 -3.29
N LEU A 150 -9.64 4.63 -4.39
CA LEU A 150 -8.80 5.74 -4.86
C LEU A 150 -9.01 6.11 -6.33
N LEU A 151 -9.82 5.36 -7.08
CA LEU A 151 -10.33 5.78 -8.39
C LEU A 151 -11.85 6.02 -8.30
N ALA A 152 -12.43 6.48 -9.41
CA ALA A 152 -13.86 6.78 -9.51
C ALA A 152 -14.73 5.52 -9.73
N GLY A 153 -14.55 4.48 -8.91
CA GLY A 153 -15.35 3.24 -8.94
C GLY A 153 -16.47 3.22 -7.89
N LEU A 154 -17.61 2.60 -8.20
CA LEU A 154 -18.65 2.36 -7.19
C LEU A 154 -18.19 1.33 -6.16
N SER A 155 -18.74 1.36 -4.95
CA SER A 155 -18.45 0.36 -3.91
C SER A 155 -18.49 -1.07 -4.47
N GLN A 156 -17.51 -1.90 -4.09
CA GLN A 156 -17.22 -3.24 -4.63
C GLN A 156 -16.52 -3.29 -5.99
N ALA A 157 -16.38 -2.18 -6.72
CA ALA A 157 -15.59 -2.11 -7.95
C ALA A 157 -14.11 -2.42 -7.66
N SER A 158 -13.56 -3.38 -8.39
CA SER A 158 -12.15 -3.77 -8.31
C SER A 158 -11.67 -4.32 -9.65
N GLN A 159 -10.36 -4.36 -9.83
CA GLN A 159 -9.70 -4.85 -11.04
C GLN A 159 -8.59 -5.83 -10.67
N ILE A 160 -8.37 -6.82 -11.52
CA ILE A 160 -7.23 -7.73 -11.46
C ILE A 160 -6.42 -7.48 -12.73
N LEU A 161 -5.21 -6.96 -12.55
CA LEU A 161 -4.24 -6.79 -13.63
C LEU A 161 -3.28 -7.99 -13.59
N VAL A 162 -2.98 -8.53 -14.76
CA VAL A 162 -2.04 -9.65 -14.92
C VAL A 162 -1.02 -9.29 -15.96
N GLN A 163 0.26 -9.47 -15.64
CA GLN A 163 1.37 -9.35 -16.56
C GLN A 163 2.02 -10.73 -16.72
N ASP A 164 1.99 -11.23 -17.96
CA ASP A 164 2.74 -12.42 -18.37
C ASP A 164 4.23 -12.23 -18.10
N SER A 165 4.93 -13.32 -17.82
CA SER A 165 6.39 -13.34 -17.80
C SER A 165 6.95 -13.61 -19.20
N GLU A 166 8.26 -13.51 -19.37
CA GLU A 166 8.90 -13.90 -20.64
C GLU A 166 8.73 -15.40 -20.93
N ALA A 167 8.77 -16.23 -19.89
CA ALA A 167 8.73 -17.69 -20.00
C ALA A 167 7.31 -18.29 -19.92
N ASN A 168 6.39 -17.63 -19.22
CA ASN A 168 5.07 -18.17 -18.90
C ASN A 168 3.96 -17.18 -19.26
N LYS A 169 2.82 -17.72 -19.71
CA LYS A 169 1.60 -16.95 -19.96
C LYS A 169 0.49 -17.37 -19.01
N LEU A 170 -0.42 -16.46 -18.73
CA LEU A 170 -1.63 -16.78 -17.99
C LEU A 170 -2.44 -17.84 -18.74
N ASP A 171 -2.71 -18.97 -18.08
CA ASP A 171 -3.77 -19.89 -18.48
C ASP A 171 -5.12 -19.21 -18.23
N ARG A 172 -5.69 -18.67 -19.30
CA ARG A 172 -6.94 -17.89 -19.25
C ARG A 172 -8.14 -18.76 -18.90
N ASP A 173 -8.15 -20.01 -19.33
CA ASP A 173 -9.28 -20.91 -19.09
C ASP A 173 -9.30 -21.33 -17.62
N CYS A 174 -8.16 -21.75 -17.08
CA CYS A 174 -8.02 -22.05 -15.65
C CYS A 174 -8.33 -20.83 -14.78
N PHE A 175 -7.82 -19.65 -15.15
CA PHE A 175 -8.12 -18.42 -14.43
C PHE A 175 -9.61 -18.07 -14.46
N ASN A 176 -10.26 -18.23 -15.62
CA ASN A 176 -11.69 -17.93 -15.77
C ASN A 176 -12.57 -18.88 -14.96
N GLU A 177 -12.26 -20.18 -14.92
CA GLU A 177 -12.98 -21.13 -14.05
C GLU A 177 -12.91 -20.73 -12.58
N ALA A 178 -11.73 -20.35 -12.09
CA ALA A 178 -11.57 -19.85 -10.73
C ALA A 178 -12.26 -18.49 -10.52
N TYR A 179 -12.28 -17.61 -11.52
CA TYR A 179 -13.00 -16.33 -11.46
C TYR A 179 -14.51 -16.53 -11.34
N MET A 180 -15.07 -17.50 -12.06
CA MET A 180 -16.49 -17.83 -12.05
C MET A 180 -16.95 -18.45 -10.73
N MET A 181 -16.06 -19.04 -9.93
CA MET A 181 -16.38 -19.51 -8.57
C MET A 181 -16.72 -18.37 -7.59
N HIS A 182 -16.20 -17.16 -7.84
CA HIS A 182 -16.35 -16.03 -6.91
C HIS A 182 -17.25 -14.91 -7.44
N THR A 183 -17.62 -14.98 -8.72
CA THR A 183 -18.42 -13.95 -9.37
C THR A 183 -19.86 -14.41 -9.52
N SER A 184 -20.81 -13.50 -9.26
CA SER A 184 -22.23 -13.78 -9.52
C SER A 184 -22.47 -14.00 -11.01
N THR A 185 -23.31 -14.98 -11.36
CA THR A 185 -23.83 -15.15 -12.73
C THR A 185 -24.80 -14.03 -13.14
N SER A 186 -25.18 -13.16 -12.20
CA SER A 186 -25.98 -11.95 -12.42
C SER A 186 -25.26 -10.75 -11.78
N PRO A 187 -24.20 -10.22 -12.42
CA PRO A 187 -23.44 -9.11 -11.87
C PRO A 187 -24.23 -7.81 -11.96
N GLN A 188 -23.97 -6.88 -11.05
CA GLN A 188 -24.52 -5.53 -11.13
C GLN A 188 -23.78 -4.74 -12.22
N TYR A 189 -24.41 -4.54 -13.37
CA TYR A 189 -23.78 -3.88 -14.52
C TYR A 189 -23.31 -2.46 -14.25
N ALA A 190 -23.96 -1.73 -13.33
CA ALA A 190 -23.50 -0.40 -12.93
C ALA A 190 -22.10 -0.43 -12.30
N ILE A 191 -21.76 -1.47 -11.52
CA ILE A 191 -20.43 -1.62 -10.91
C ILE A 191 -19.40 -1.88 -12.01
N ILE A 192 -19.72 -2.75 -12.99
CA ILE A 192 -18.84 -3.03 -14.13
C ILE A 192 -18.62 -1.75 -14.97
N ALA A 193 -19.69 -1.03 -15.29
CA ALA A 193 -19.60 0.23 -16.03
C ALA A 193 -18.77 1.28 -15.26
N SER A 194 -18.84 1.31 -13.93
CA SER A 194 -18.01 2.21 -13.13
C SER A 194 -16.52 1.88 -13.20
N CYS A 195 -16.14 0.60 -13.35
CA CYS A 195 -14.74 0.23 -13.61
C CYS A 195 -14.25 0.75 -14.96
N ASP A 196 -15.11 0.71 -15.99
CA ASP A 196 -14.79 1.20 -17.33
C ASP A 196 -14.64 2.72 -17.36
N VAL A 197 -15.57 3.45 -16.73
CA VAL A 197 -15.47 4.91 -16.56
C VAL A 197 -14.22 5.28 -15.76
N ALA A 198 -13.92 4.57 -14.66
CA ALA A 198 -12.72 4.82 -13.87
C ALA A 198 -11.44 4.62 -14.70
N ALA A 199 -11.38 3.62 -15.58
CA ALA A 199 -10.24 3.44 -16.48
C ALA A 199 -10.15 4.58 -17.51
N ALA A 200 -11.26 4.95 -18.14
CA ALA A 200 -11.31 6.04 -19.12
C ALA A 200 -10.91 7.40 -18.52
N MET A 201 -11.28 7.68 -17.27
CA MET A 201 -10.86 8.90 -16.56
C MET A 201 -9.34 8.98 -16.36
N MET A 202 -8.65 7.84 -16.32
CA MET A 202 -7.21 7.78 -16.13
C MET A 202 -6.42 7.81 -17.44
N GLU A 203 -7.08 7.79 -18.60
CA GLU A 203 -6.40 7.93 -19.88
C GLU A 203 -5.69 9.29 -20.00
N PRO A 204 -4.47 9.33 -20.59
CA PRO A 204 -3.75 10.58 -20.75
C PRO A 204 -4.51 11.62 -21.58
N PRO A 205 -4.45 12.91 -21.21
CA PRO A 205 -3.67 13.49 -20.11
C PRO A 205 -4.42 13.54 -18.75
N GLY A 206 -5.68 13.11 -18.70
CA GLY A 206 -6.57 13.31 -17.55
C GLY A 206 -6.09 12.65 -16.27
N GLY A 207 -5.72 11.36 -16.34
CA GLY A 207 -5.25 10.61 -15.17
C GLY A 207 -4.04 11.23 -14.49
N THR A 208 -3.03 11.65 -15.26
CA THR A 208 -1.82 12.28 -14.73
C THR A 208 -2.16 13.58 -13.99
N ALA A 209 -2.99 14.44 -14.59
CA ALA A 209 -3.39 15.70 -13.96
C ALA A 209 -4.19 15.49 -12.65
N LEU A 210 -5.08 14.49 -12.62
CA LEU A 210 -5.86 14.16 -11.41
C LEU A 210 -4.97 13.69 -10.25
N VAL A 211 -3.94 12.89 -10.55
CA VAL A 211 -2.98 12.43 -9.54
C VAL A 211 -2.09 13.56 -9.06
N GLU A 212 -1.59 14.39 -9.98
CA GLU A 212 -0.78 15.57 -9.65
C GLU A 212 -1.56 16.54 -8.75
N GLU A 213 -2.84 16.78 -9.05
CA GLU A 213 -3.73 17.60 -8.23
C GLU A 213 -3.90 17.01 -6.83
N SER A 214 -4.12 15.70 -6.70
CA SER A 214 -4.25 15.04 -5.40
C SER A 214 -2.97 15.15 -4.55
N ILE A 215 -1.80 15.04 -5.20
CA ILE A 215 -0.51 15.26 -4.54
C ILE A 215 -0.40 16.73 -4.10
N SER A 216 -0.77 17.69 -4.96
CA SER A 216 -0.70 19.12 -4.64
C SER A 216 -1.51 19.48 -3.42
N GLU A 217 -2.79 19.07 -3.39
CA GLU A 217 -3.68 19.36 -2.26
C GLU A 217 -3.14 18.74 -0.95
N ALA A 218 -2.55 17.54 -1.03
CA ALA A 218 -1.93 16.91 0.13
C ALA A 218 -0.66 17.65 0.60
N LEU A 219 0.17 18.15 -0.32
CA LEU A 219 1.35 18.94 0.00
C LEU A 219 0.97 20.30 0.61
N ASP A 220 -0.04 20.96 0.04
CA ASP A 220 -0.51 22.26 0.51
C ASP A 220 -1.14 22.15 1.90
N PHE A 221 -1.92 21.10 2.17
CA PHE A 221 -2.38 20.77 3.53
C PHE A 221 -1.20 20.64 4.51
N ARG A 222 -0.18 19.87 4.15
CA ARG A 222 1.00 19.64 5.02
C ARG A 222 1.78 20.93 5.28
N ARG A 223 1.95 21.77 4.27
CA ARG A 223 2.57 23.10 4.38
C ARG A 223 1.76 24.00 5.31
N ALA A 224 0.44 24.07 5.12
CA ALA A 224 -0.44 24.86 5.97
C ALA A 224 -0.37 24.42 7.44
N MET A 225 -0.40 23.10 7.69
CA MET A 225 -0.27 22.56 9.04
C MET A 225 1.06 22.94 9.71
N ARG A 226 2.17 22.94 8.97
CA ARG A 226 3.48 23.37 9.49
C ARG A 226 3.57 24.89 9.69
N LYS A 227 2.99 25.66 8.78
CA LYS A 227 2.95 27.12 8.91
C LYS A 227 2.19 27.54 10.17
N VAL A 228 1.06 26.90 10.49
CA VAL A 228 0.33 27.19 11.74
C VAL A 228 1.16 26.81 12.97
N ASP A 229 1.91 25.71 12.91
CA ASP A 229 2.84 25.29 13.98
C ASP A 229 3.93 26.36 14.21
N GLU A 230 4.52 26.89 13.14
CA GLU A 230 5.56 27.91 13.21
C GLU A 230 5.02 29.26 13.73
N GLU A 231 3.83 29.66 13.29
CA GLU A 231 3.24 30.96 13.67
C GLU A 231 2.56 30.95 15.04
N TRP A 232 1.92 29.83 15.42
CA TRP A 232 1.00 29.76 16.56
C TRP A 232 1.25 28.58 17.51
N GLY A 233 2.19 27.68 17.20
CA GLY A 233 2.45 26.43 17.95
C GLY A 233 3.25 26.57 19.24
N ALA A 234 3.32 27.77 19.84
CA ALA A 234 4.11 28.02 21.06
C ALA A 234 3.56 27.30 22.31
N ASP A 235 2.27 26.93 22.32
CA ASP A 235 1.65 26.12 23.38
C ASP A 235 1.58 24.65 22.95
N TRP A 236 0.64 24.32 22.07
CA TRP A 236 0.53 22.99 21.47
C TRP A 236 -0.04 23.08 20.06
N TRP A 237 0.36 22.13 19.21
CA TRP A 237 -0.20 21.96 17.88
C TRP A 237 -0.10 20.51 17.41
N PHE A 238 -0.85 20.17 16.37
CA PHE A 238 -0.76 18.85 15.73
C PHE A 238 0.45 18.80 14.79
N LYS A 239 1.20 17.69 14.83
CA LYS A 239 2.28 17.47 13.86
C LYS A 239 1.78 16.64 12.69
N VAL A 240 2.36 16.85 11.51
CA VAL A 240 2.10 15.99 10.35
C VAL A 240 3.29 15.07 10.14
N TRP A 241 3.04 13.77 10.24
CA TRP A 241 4.05 12.73 10.05
C TRP A 241 4.48 12.66 8.57
N GLY A 242 5.79 12.77 8.34
CA GLY A 242 6.39 12.84 7.02
C GLY A 242 7.82 13.39 7.10
N PRO A 243 8.50 13.52 5.94
CA PRO A 243 9.88 14.00 5.86
C PRO A 243 10.07 15.37 6.51
N ASP A 244 11.19 15.60 7.19
CA ASP A 244 11.46 16.88 7.85
C ASP A 244 11.51 18.05 6.86
N PHE A 245 12.03 17.82 5.65
CA PHE A 245 12.01 18.79 4.56
C PHE A 245 10.73 18.71 3.73
N LEU A 246 10.13 19.87 3.45
CA LEU A 246 9.07 20.02 2.45
C LEU A 246 9.42 21.23 1.57
N ALA A 247 9.36 21.07 0.25
CA ALA A 247 9.54 22.17 -0.69
C ALA A 247 8.48 23.27 -0.45
N GLU A 248 8.90 24.54 -0.49
CA GLU A 248 8.04 25.70 -0.19
C GLU A 248 6.86 25.81 -1.15
N GLU A 249 7.07 25.51 -2.43
CA GLU A 249 6.05 25.59 -3.49
C GLU A 249 6.12 24.40 -4.45
N GLY A 250 5.03 24.17 -5.19
CA GLY A 250 4.97 23.22 -6.29
C GLY A 250 4.98 21.75 -5.87
N MET A 251 5.30 20.87 -6.83
CA MET A 251 5.49 19.44 -6.58
C MET A 251 6.81 19.20 -5.85
N ALA A 252 6.77 18.39 -4.79
CA ALA A 252 7.97 17.93 -4.11
C ALA A 252 8.74 16.93 -4.99
N ALA A 253 10.07 16.86 -4.82
CA ALA A 253 10.85 15.81 -5.45
C ALA A 253 10.49 14.47 -4.80
N ARG A 254 10.34 13.42 -5.60
CA ARG A 254 10.05 12.06 -5.10
C ARG A 254 11.08 11.61 -4.07
N GLU A 255 12.34 11.98 -4.28
CA GLU A 255 13.48 11.62 -3.46
C GLU A 255 13.31 12.10 -2.00
N ASP A 256 12.63 13.23 -1.78
CA ASP A 256 12.35 13.75 -0.44
C ASP A 256 11.36 12.87 0.35
N TRP A 257 10.61 12.01 -0.34
CA TRP A 257 9.60 11.12 0.24
C TRP A 257 10.08 9.68 0.42
N MET A 258 11.31 9.40 0.01
CA MET A 258 11.94 8.11 0.24
C MET A 258 12.33 7.98 1.71
N LEU A 259 12.12 6.81 2.30
CA LEU A 259 12.53 6.57 3.69
C LEU A 259 14.02 6.22 3.74
N GLY A 260 14.82 7.10 4.34
CA GLY A 260 16.25 6.92 4.54
C GLY A 260 16.60 6.06 5.77
N ALA A 261 17.82 5.54 5.81
CA ALA A 261 18.33 4.79 6.97
C ALA A 261 18.54 5.67 8.21
N ASP A 262 18.92 6.94 7.99
CA ASP A 262 19.27 7.91 9.02
C ASP A 262 18.11 8.86 9.38
N ASP A 263 16.97 8.70 8.71
CA ASP A 263 15.79 9.53 8.91
C ASP A 263 15.11 9.17 10.22
N ARG A 264 15.10 10.10 11.17
CA ARG A 264 14.47 9.85 12.47
C ARG A 264 12.94 9.95 12.39
N TRP A 265 12.42 10.85 11.57
CA TRP A 265 10.99 11.20 11.53
C TRP A 265 10.03 10.00 11.42
N HIS A 266 10.42 8.91 10.74
CA HIS A 266 9.55 7.76 10.52
C HIS A 266 9.54 6.75 11.68
N GLY A 267 10.60 6.65 12.48
CA GLY A 267 10.65 5.79 13.67
C GLY A 267 10.67 4.27 13.39
N PHE A 268 11.17 3.84 12.23
CA PHE A 268 11.26 2.41 11.86
C PHE A 268 12.67 1.83 11.99
N GLY A 269 13.63 2.63 12.45
CA GLY A 269 15.04 2.25 12.51
C GLY A 269 15.69 2.19 11.12
N ASN A 270 16.69 1.33 10.95
CA ASN A 270 17.47 1.25 9.73
C ASN A 270 16.67 0.61 8.58
N LEU A 271 16.41 1.38 7.52
CA LEU A 271 15.73 0.94 6.31
C LEU A 271 16.69 0.90 5.12
N ALA A 272 16.43 0.00 4.17
CA ALA A 272 17.24 -0.12 2.97
C ALA A 272 17.04 1.11 2.06
N PRO A 273 18.11 1.80 1.64
CA PRO A 273 17.99 2.96 0.77
C PRO A 273 17.24 2.64 -0.52
N GLY A 274 16.34 3.54 -0.93
CA GLY A 274 15.60 3.41 -2.18
C GLY A 274 14.49 2.35 -2.20
N PHE A 275 14.26 1.65 -1.08
CA PHE A 275 13.32 0.53 -1.03
C PHE A 275 11.88 0.96 -0.66
N ASN A 276 11.73 1.97 0.19
CA ASN A 276 10.43 2.42 0.66
C ASN A 276 10.21 3.92 0.41
N MET A 277 8.96 4.29 0.16
CA MET A 277 8.52 5.66 -0.02
C MET A 277 7.26 5.91 0.82
N LEU A 278 7.09 7.12 1.35
CA LEU A 278 5.84 7.57 1.94
C LEU A 278 4.94 8.16 0.85
N ASP A 279 3.69 7.73 0.81
CA ASP A 279 2.67 8.28 -0.07
C ASP A 279 2.26 9.68 0.43
N PRO A 280 2.51 10.77 -0.33
CA PRO A 280 2.20 12.12 0.12
C PRO A 280 0.71 12.32 0.38
N ILE A 281 -0.16 11.61 -0.36
CA ILE A 281 -1.62 11.74 -0.26
C ILE A 281 -2.18 11.11 1.02
N LYS A 282 -1.38 10.37 1.80
CA LYS A 282 -1.79 9.79 3.08
C LYS A 282 -1.17 10.60 4.22
N ALA A 283 -1.89 11.63 4.65
CA ALA A 283 -1.43 12.56 5.67
C ALA A 283 -1.78 12.06 7.07
N THR A 284 -0.79 11.47 7.75
CA THR A 284 -0.94 11.08 9.16
C THR A 284 -0.66 12.27 10.06
N ILE A 285 -1.61 12.60 10.92
CA ILE A 285 -1.55 13.68 11.90
C ILE A 285 -1.30 13.05 13.27
N ILE A 286 -0.32 13.59 13.99
CA ILE A 286 0.09 13.18 15.32
C ILE A 286 -0.43 14.19 16.33
N THR A 287 -1.16 13.69 17.32
CA THR A 287 -1.68 14.49 18.42
C THR A 287 -0.70 14.51 19.59
N PRO A 288 -0.67 15.60 20.40
CA PRO A 288 0.20 15.66 21.57
C PRO A 288 -0.05 14.51 22.53
N GLY A 289 1.01 13.96 23.16
CA GLY A 289 0.90 12.99 24.25
C GLY A 289 1.75 11.73 24.09
N LEU A 290 2.17 11.40 22.88
CA LEU A 290 3.08 10.29 22.61
C LEU A 290 4.26 10.81 21.78
N GLY A 291 5.48 10.52 22.22
CA GLY A 291 6.71 10.80 21.49
C GLY A 291 7.06 9.69 20.50
N LEU A 292 7.94 10.01 19.56
CA LEU A 292 8.45 9.06 18.55
C LEU A 292 9.20 7.87 19.19
N GLU A 293 9.86 8.11 20.32
CA GLU A 293 10.59 7.10 21.10
C GLU A 293 9.66 6.26 22.00
N GLY A 294 8.35 6.54 21.97
CA GLY A 294 7.34 5.81 22.74
C GLY A 294 7.16 6.31 24.18
N ASP A 295 7.76 7.44 24.52
CA ASP A 295 7.56 8.14 25.78
C ASP A 295 6.20 8.88 25.80
N PHE A 296 5.48 8.77 26.91
CA PHE A 296 4.25 9.52 27.11
C PHE A 296 4.56 10.85 27.81
N ALA A 297 3.98 11.93 27.29
CA ALA A 297 4.02 13.22 27.97
C ALA A 297 3.04 13.23 29.17
N GLU A 298 3.24 14.14 30.12
CA GLU A 298 2.35 14.31 31.28
C GLU A 298 0.90 14.68 30.85
N SER A 299 0.77 15.37 29.72
CA SER A 299 -0.49 15.75 29.10
C SER A 299 -0.55 15.30 27.64
N GLY A 300 -1.76 15.08 27.12
CA GLY A 300 -1.96 14.65 25.75
C GLY A 300 -3.41 14.69 25.32
N ILE A 301 -3.62 14.64 24.01
CA ILE A 301 -4.93 14.62 23.36
C ILE A 301 -5.03 13.30 22.59
N PRO A 302 -5.74 12.28 23.11
CA PRO A 302 -5.99 11.06 22.36
C PRO A 302 -6.67 11.34 21.02
N ALA A 303 -6.22 10.70 19.95
CA ALA A 303 -6.73 10.94 18.61
C ALA A 303 -8.25 10.71 18.51
N ALA A 304 -8.79 9.76 19.27
CA ALA A 304 -10.23 9.48 19.32
C ALA A 304 -11.10 10.69 19.75
N ILE A 305 -10.57 11.61 20.56
CA ILE A 305 -11.30 12.83 20.93
C ILE A 305 -11.38 13.77 19.73
N VAL A 306 -10.25 13.97 19.05
CA VAL A 306 -10.15 14.84 17.87
C VAL A 306 -11.02 14.31 16.75
N THR A 307 -10.96 13.00 16.46
CA THR A 307 -11.70 12.43 15.35
C THR A 307 -13.20 12.39 15.60
N LYS A 308 -13.62 12.28 16.87
CA LYS A 308 -15.03 12.48 17.24
C LYS A 308 -15.48 13.93 17.01
N TYR A 309 -14.68 14.92 17.42
CA TYR A 309 -14.98 16.33 17.16
C TYR A 309 -15.07 16.63 15.66
N LEU A 310 -14.13 16.11 14.86
CA LEU A 310 -14.15 16.24 13.41
C LEU A 310 -15.44 15.64 12.81
N ALA A 311 -15.84 14.45 13.27
CA ALA A 311 -17.07 13.80 12.80
C ALA A 311 -18.34 14.61 13.13
N GLU A 312 -18.40 15.22 14.32
CA GLU A 312 -19.49 16.13 14.72
C GLU A 312 -19.56 17.39 13.83
N ASN A 313 -18.45 17.75 13.19
CA ASN A 313 -18.34 18.86 12.24
C ASN A 313 -18.32 18.40 10.77
N GLY A 314 -18.74 17.17 10.49
CA GLY A 314 -18.89 16.65 9.12
C GLY A 314 -17.58 16.27 8.42
N VAL A 315 -16.47 16.12 9.16
CA VAL A 315 -15.18 15.66 8.66
C VAL A 315 -14.96 14.21 9.07
N VAL A 316 -14.92 13.31 8.08
CA VAL A 316 -14.65 11.88 8.30
C VAL A 316 -13.16 11.61 8.08
N VAL A 317 -12.54 10.94 9.03
CA VAL A 317 -11.15 10.47 8.93
C VAL A 317 -11.14 8.96 8.64
N GLU A 318 -10.07 8.49 7.99
CA GLU A 318 -9.98 7.09 7.55
C GLU A 318 -9.67 6.13 8.70
N LYS A 319 -8.70 6.49 9.53
CA LYS A 319 -8.22 5.65 10.64
C LYS A 319 -7.86 6.53 11.82
N THR A 320 -8.20 6.04 13.01
CA THR A 320 -7.81 6.60 14.30
C THR A 320 -6.93 5.59 15.03
N GLY A 321 -5.70 5.98 15.35
CA GLY A 321 -4.79 5.29 16.26
C GLY A 321 -4.91 5.82 17.69
N LEU A 322 -3.85 5.66 18.50
CA LEU A 322 -3.85 6.14 19.89
C LEU A 322 -3.68 7.66 19.95
N TYR A 323 -2.59 8.15 19.35
CA TYR A 323 -2.20 9.56 19.25
C TYR A 323 -1.93 9.96 17.81
N SER A 324 -2.56 9.26 16.87
CA SER A 324 -2.47 9.53 15.46
C SER A 324 -3.80 9.29 14.78
N PHE A 325 -4.10 10.02 13.72
CA PHE A 325 -5.16 9.71 12.78
C PHE A 325 -4.69 10.15 11.40
N PHE A 326 -5.26 9.61 10.33
CA PHE A 326 -4.83 10.06 9.01
C PHE A 326 -6.01 10.45 8.11
N ILE A 327 -5.70 11.41 7.24
CA ILE A 327 -6.57 11.94 6.20
C ILE A 327 -6.00 11.47 4.87
N MET A 328 -6.88 11.01 4.00
CA MET A 328 -6.53 10.53 2.68
C MET A 328 -6.97 11.54 1.63
N PHE A 329 -6.02 11.97 0.81
CA PHE A 329 -6.26 12.82 -0.35
C PHE A 329 -6.52 11.93 -1.56
N THR A 330 -7.67 12.11 -2.22
CA THR A 330 -8.10 11.31 -3.36
C THR A 330 -8.40 12.20 -4.55
N ILE A 331 -8.45 11.60 -5.74
CA ILE A 331 -8.82 12.31 -6.99
C ILE A 331 -10.25 12.89 -6.97
N GLY A 332 -11.05 12.57 -5.96
CA GLY A 332 -12.42 13.09 -5.79
C GLY A 332 -12.53 14.28 -4.84
N ILE A 333 -11.43 14.77 -4.26
CA ILE A 333 -11.47 15.93 -3.36
C ILE A 333 -11.68 17.21 -4.15
N THR A 334 -12.57 18.07 -3.66
CA THR A 334 -12.76 19.42 -4.19
C THR A 334 -11.58 20.31 -3.77
N LYS A 335 -11.02 21.06 -4.72
CA LYS A 335 -9.96 22.04 -4.44
C LYS A 335 -10.27 22.93 -3.25
N GLY A 336 -9.29 23.07 -2.35
CA GLY A 336 -9.39 23.95 -1.18
C GLY A 336 -10.26 23.40 -0.05
N ARG A 337 -10.49 22.09 -0.03
CA ARG A 337 -11.15 21.40 1.10
C ARG A 337 -10.17 20.99 2.21
N TRP A 338 -8.87 21.24 2.03
CA TRP A 338 -7.83 21.02 3.05
C TRP A 338 -7.76 22.13 4.09
#